data_AF-A0A2N1QIR0-F1
#
_entry.id   AF-A0A2N1QIR0-F1
#
_cell.length_a   1.000
_cell.length_b   1.000
_cell.length_c   1.000
_cell.angle_alpha   90.00
_cell.angle_beta   90.00
_cell.angle_gamma   90.00
#
_symmetry.space_group_name_H-M   'P 1'
#
loop_
_entity.id
_entity.type
_entity.pdbx_description
1 polymer ?
#
loop_
_entity_poly.entity_id
_entity_poly.type
_entity_poly.pdbx_seq_one_letter_code
_entity_poly.pdbx_strand_id
1 'polypeptide(L)'
;MPALSFIVSMAVYMLLLFLFLEFTREKQGFFKWFFIIALFTIPLWFINLHSWFRWAKTISVLLPICLVSFVRIANDGRHDTLKWAFLQKKWTMWFLYAILFLNIAEATKTDFELGNYFNAICGIILCITIPLPIKHWRIAKYDGKKNFAELIADLPLLWCLLYVTWNAAFVYAENTSFFASSICILIIPEIWMFTKKRTDLWLMGRIYTLALHILIRSSYDIFSPLMNSSAWWNPDVCNYWGLANLVLHGGYLIYWFFKLRNKDYVIKHSAMAYNY
;
A
#
# COMPACT_ATOMS: atom_id res chain seq x y z
N MET A 1 21.46 16.69 10.23
CA MET A 1 20.33 17.64 10.11
C MET A 1 19.72 17.85 11.48
N PRO A 2 19.20 19.05 11.80
CA PRO A 2 18.51 19.29 13.07
C PRO A 2 17.28 18.38 13.19
N ALA A 3 17.01 17.81 14.37
CA ALA A 3 15.84 16.96 14.61
C ALA A 3 14.51 17.63 14.21
N LEU A 4 14.43 18.96 14.34
CA LEU A 4 13.30 19.77 13.89
C LEU A 4 13.04 19.64 12.39
N SER A 5 14.09 19.56 11.56
CA SER A 5 13.96 19.41 10.11
C SER A 5 13.26 18.10 9.75
N PHE A 6 13.62 17.00 10.42
CA PHE A 6 12.96 15.70 10.22
C PHE A 6 11.48 15.78 10.57
N ILE A 7 11.17 16.31 11.75
CA ILE A 7 9.79 16.41 12.24
C ILE A 7 8.94 17.22 11.27
N VAL A 8 9.44 18.38 10.83
CA VAL A 8 8.72 19.27 9.90
C VAL A 8 8.57 18.61 8.53
N SER A 9 9.64 18.08 7.94
CA SER A 9 9.59 17.44 6.62
C SER A 9 8.67 16.22 6.61
N MET A 10 8.75 15.37 7.65
CA MET A 10 7.84 14.23 7.81
C MET A 10 6.39 14.68 7.96
N ALA A 11 6.11 15.67 8.81
CA ALA A 11 4.75 16.16 9.04
C ALA A 11 4.14 16.77 7.77
N VAL A 12 4.89 17.59 7.03
CA VAL A 12 4.45 18.18 5.75
C VAL A 12 4.20 17.08 4.72
N TYR A 13 5.10 16.10 4.61
CA TYR A 13 4.93 15.01 3.67
C TYR A 13 3.72 14.12 4.03
N MET A 14 3.54 13.82 5.31
CA MET A 14 2.39 13.10 5.82
C MET A 14 1.06 13.83 5.54
N LEU A 15 1.03 15.15 5.76
CA LEU A 15 -0.12 15.98 5.43
C LEU A 15 -0.43 15.93 3.92
N LEU A 16 0.59 16.06 3.07
CA LEU A 16 0.46 15.96 1.62
C LEU A 16 -0.12 14.60 1.20
N LEU A 17 0.39 13.50 1.76
CA LEU A 17 -0.12 12.15 1.49
C LEU A 17 -1.58 12.00 1.94
N PHE A 18 -1.93 12.50 3.13
CA PHE A 18 -3.29 12.43 3.66
C PHE A 18 -4.29 13.21 2.79
N LEU A 19 -3.94 14.45 2.43
CA LEU A 19 -4.77 15.29 1.55
C LEU A 19 -4.90 14.67 0.16
N PHE A 20 -3.81 14.09 -0.37
CA PHE A 20 -3.84 13.37 -1.62
C PHE A 20 -4.79 12.16 -1.58
N LEU A 21 -4.82 11.39 -0.48
CA LEU A 21 -5.77 10.29 -0.30
C LEU A 21 -7.22 10.77 -0.28
N GLU A 22 -7.53 11.82 0.47
CA GLU A 22 -8.89 12.40 0.49
C GLU A 22 -9.32 12.87 -0.92
N PHE A 23 -8.43 13.57 -1.62
CA PHE A 23 -8.75 14.12 -2.92
C PHE A 23 -8.89 13.02 -4.00
N THR A 24 -8.01 12.01 -3.99
CA THR A 24 -8.09 10.85 -4.91
C THR A 24 -9.24 9.90 -4.58
N ARG A 25 -9.73 9.90 -3.33
CA ARG A 25 -10.92 9.14 -2.98
C ARG A 25 -12.15 9.70 -3.67
N GLU A 26 -12.40 11.00 -3.52
CA GLU A 26 -13.65 11.62 -3.98
C GLU A 26 -13.68 11.98 -5.48
N LYS A 27 -12.56 12.50 -6.01
CA LYS A 27 -12.54 13.16 -7.33
C LYS A 27 -12.09 12.20 -8.42
N GLN A 28 -13.05 11.53 -9.06
CA GLN A 28 -12.77 10.59 -10.16
C GLN A 28 -12.01 11.19 -11.35
N GLY A 29 -12.35 12.42 -11.74
CA GLY A 29 -11.64 13.13 -12.78
C GLY A 29 -10.17 13.34 -12.43
N PHE A 30 -9.88 13.68 -11.18
CA PHE A 30 -8.52 13.92 -10.71
C PHE A 30 -7.67 12.65 -10.77
N PHE A 31 -8.05 11.58 -10.07
CA PHE A 31 -7.17 10.40 -10.00
C PHE A 31 -6.95 9.77 -11.38
N LYS A 32 -7.96 9.77 -12.26
CA LYS A 32 -7.83 9.26 -13.62
C LYS A 32 -6.75 10.00 -14.38
N TRP A 33 -6.87 11.32 -14.47
CA TRP A 33 -5.91 12.13 -15.23
C TRP A 33 -4.56 12.21 -14.56
N PHE A 34 -4.52 12.25 -13.22
CA PHE A 34 -3.28 12.26 -12.45
C PHE A 34 -2.39 11.07 -12.78
N PHE A 35 -2.92 9.83 -12.76
CA PHE A 35 -2.10 8.65 -13.05
C PHE A 35 -1.78 8.48 -14.53
N ILE A 36 -2.64 8.96 -15.45
CA ILE A 36 -2.31 9.02 -16.87
C ILE A 36 -1.13 9.98 -17.10
N ILE A 37 -1.20 11.20 -16.55
CA ILE A 37 -0.14 12.20 -16.65
C ILE A 37 1.14 11.71 -15.96
N ALA A 38 1.02 11.01 -14.83
CA ALA A 38 2.16 10.41 -14.15
C ALA A 38 2.96 9.47 -15.07
N LEU A 39 2.31 8.70 -15.94
CA LEU A 39 3.01 7.85 -16.92
C LEU A 39 3.76 8.67 -17.97
N PHE A 40 3.33 9.89 -18.29
CA PHE A 40 4.06 10.78 -19.20
C PHE A 40 5.30 11.42 -18.55
N THR A 41 5.54 11.20 -17.26
CA THR A 41 6.78 11.65 -16.59
C THR A 41 7.99 10.73 -16.84
N ILE A 42 7.84 9.67 -17.66
CA ILE A 42 8.91 8.77 -18.10
C ILE A 42 10.22 9.49 -18.48
N PRO A 43 10.21 10.63 -19.22
CA PRO A 43 11.45 11.34 -19.54
C PRO A 43 12.26 11.75 -18.31
N LEU A 44 11.59 12.13 -17.21
CA LEU A 44 12.25 12.48 -15.94
C LEU A 44 12.84 11.24 -15.24
N TRP A 45 12.29 10.05 -15.51
CA TRP A 45 12.75 8.82 -14.88
C TRP A 45 14.11 8.39 -15.42
N PHE A 46 14.43 8.66 -16.69
CA PHE A 46 15.76 8.40 -17.25
C PHE A 46 16.88 9.15 -16.53
N ILE A 47 16.56 10.28 -15.91
CA ILE A 47 17.52 11.10 -15.17
C ILE A 47 17.78 10.53 -13.77
N ASN A 48 16.75 9.98 -13.12
CA ASN A 48 16.80 9.59 -11.70
C ASN A 48 16.88 8.07 -11.46
N LEU A 49 16.47 7.25 -12.44
CA LEU A 49 16.43 5.78 -12.32
C LEU A 49 17.62 5.15 -13.06
N HIS A 50 18.67 4.83 -12.31
CA HIS A 50 19.90 4.23 -12.87
C HIS A 50 19.91 2.70 -12.90
N SER A 51 19.07 2.02 -12.11
CA SER A 51 19.05 0.55 -12.04
C SER A 51 17.77 -0.05 -12.61
N TRP A 52 17.90 -1.18 -13.31
CA TRP A 52 16.76 -1.95 -13.84
C TRP A 52 15.73 -2.27 -12.76
N PHE A 53 16.20 -2.61 -11.56
CA PHE A 53 15.33 -2.88 -10.42
C PHE A 53 14.40 -1.69 -10.08
N ARG A 54 14.93 -0.46 -10.06
CA ARG A 54 14.11 0.73 -9.78
C ARG A 54 13.13 1.05 -10.92
N TRP A 55 13.51 0.76 -12.16
CA TRP A 55 12.62 0.85 -13.31
C TRP A 55 11.46 -0.14 -13.19
N ALA A 56 11.77 -1.42 -12.96
CA ALA A 56 10.79 -2.46 -12.76
C ALA A 56 9.83 -2.11 -11.60
N LYS A 57 10.37 -1.64 -10.47
CA LYS A 57 9.56 -1.21 -9.33
C LYS A 57 8.60 -0.07 -9.69
N THR A 58 9.12 0.99 -10.32
CA THR A 58 8.32 2.15 -10.73
C THR A 58 7.16 1.74 -11.65
N ILE A 59 7.45 0.94 -12.67
CA ILE A 59 6.46 0.46 -13.63
C ILE A 59 5.44 -0.46 -12.94
N SER A 60 5.89 -1.38 -12.09
CA SER A 60 5.04 -2.34 -11.36
C SER A 60 4.09 -1.69 -10.36
N VAL A 61 4.32 -0.41 -10.00
CA VAL A 61 3.43 0.37 -9.12
C VAL A 61 2.54 1.31 -9.92
N LEU A 62 3.11 2.04 -10.89
CA LEU A 62 2.39 3.09 -11.62
C LEU A 62 1.42 2.55 -12.68
N LEU A 63 1.76 1.45 -13.37
CA LEU A 63 0.82 0.84 -14.32
C LEU A 63 -0.40 0.27 -13.61
N PRO A 64 -0.28 -0.50 -12.51
CA PRO A 64 -1.45 -1.01 -11.84
C PRO A 64 -2.35 0.04 -11.21
N ILE A 65 -1.82 1.11 -10.62
CA ILE A 65 -2.68 2.18 -10.07
C ILE A 65 -3.43 2.94 -11.18
N CYS A 66 -2.83 3.06 -12.37
CA CYS A 66 -3.52 3.57 -13.54
C CYS A 66 -4.68 2.64 -13.92
N LEU A 67 -4.45 1.32 -13.95
CA LEU A 67 -5.53 0.34 -14.16
C LEU A 67 -6.62 0.41 -13.07
N VAL A 68 -6.24 0.48 -11.78
CA VAL A 68 -7.18 0.63 -10.65
C VAL A 68 -8.07 1.85 -10.86
N SER A 69 -7.51 2.95 -11.35
CA SER A 69 -8.28 4.16 -11.65
C SER A 69 -9.42 3.88 -12.64
N PHE A 70 -9.14 3.15 -13.72
CA PHE A 70 -10.18 2.75 -14.67
C PHE A 70 -11.15 1.71 -14.09
N VAL A 71 -10.67 0.75 -13.30
CA VAL A 71 -11.51 -0.25 -12.64
C VAL A 71 -12.51 0.41 -11.68
N ARG A 72 -12.07 1.42 -10.91
CA ARG A 72 -12.94 2.20 -10.03
C ARG A 72 -14.05 2.91 -10.81
N ILE A 73 -13.71 3.57 -11.92
CA ILE A 73 -14.68 4.27 -12.78
C ILE A 73 -15.65 3.28 -13.43
N ALA A 74 -15.13 2.18 -13.96
CA ALA A 74 -15.92 1.11 -14.58
C ALA A 74 -16.97 0.52 -13.63
N ASN A 75 -16.68 0.45 -12.32
CA ASN A 75 -17.54 -0.18 -11.32
C ASN A 75 -18.27 0.84 -10.43
N ASP A 76 -18.28 2.13 -10.78
CA ASP A 76 -18.88 3.17 -9.95
C ASP A 76 -20.42 3.19 -9.99
N GLY A 77 -21.02 2.47 -10.93
CA GLY A 77 -22.47 2.35 -11.11
C GLY A 77 -23.12 3.51 -11.88
N ARG A 78 -22.33 4.47 -12.39
CA ARG A 78 -22.82 5.63 -13.16
C ARG A 78 -22.53 5.52 -14.66
N HIS A 79 -21.59 4.67 -15.05
CA HIS A 79 -21.17 4.50 -16.44
C HIS A 79 -21.77 3.25 -17.08
N ASP A 80 -21.95 3.31 -18.40
CA ASP A 80 -22.53 2.22 -19.21
C ASP A 80 -21.75 0.92 -19.05
N THR A 81 -22.43 -0.11 -18.55
CA THR A 81 -21.87 -1.44 -18.27
C THR A 81 -21.29 -2.12 -19.51
N LEU A 82 -21.80 -1.85 -20.72
CA LEU A 82 -21.33 -2.57 -21.92
C LEU A 82 -19.92 -2.18 -22.33
N LYS A 83 -19.60 -0.88 -22.28
CA LYS A 83 -18.27 -0.35 -22.64
C LYS A 83 -17.18 -0.74 -21.65
N TRP A 84 -17.57 -0.95 -20.39
CA TRP A 84 -16.65 -1.25 -19.29
C TRP A 84 -16.69 -2.71 -18.83
N ALA A 85 -17.47 -3.56 -19.50
CA ALA A 85 -17.71 -4.95 -19.12
C ALA A 85 -16.40 -5.74 -18.89
N PHE A 86 -15.36 -5.45 -19.67
CA PHE A 86 -14.06 -6.09 -19.50
C PHE A 86 -13.41 -5.80 -18.12
N LEU A 87 -13.50 -4.56 -17.62
CA LEU A 87 -12.91 -4.14 -16.34
C LEU A 87 -13.80 -4.47 -15.12
N GLN A 88 -15.05 -4.84 -15.34
CA GLN A 88 -15.99 -5.28 -14.30
C GLN A 88 -15.83 -6.78 -13.97
N LYS A 89 -15.05 -7.52 -14.76
CA LYS A 89 -14.81 -8.96 -14.54
C LYS A 89 -13.89 -9.22 -13.34
N LYS A 90 -14.04 -10.40 -12.74
CA LYS A 90 -13.28 -10.86 -11.56
C LYS A 90 -11.75 -10.90 -11.75
N TRP A 91 -11.24 -10.94 -12.98
CA TRP A 91 -9.81 -10.95 -13.24
C TRP A 91 -9.11 -9.71 -12.68
N THR A 92 -9.80 -8.56 -12.63
CA THR A 92 -9.22 -7.31 -12.11
C THR A 92 -8.87 -7.45 -10.63
N MET A 93 -9.73 -8.05 -9.81
CA MET A 93 -9.45 -8.31 -8.40
C MET A 93 -8.31 -9.31 -8.22
N TRP A 94 -8.25 -10.36 -9.05
CA TRP A 94 -7.13 -11.30 -9.05
C TRP A 94 -5.80 -10.65 -9.45
N PHE A 95 -5.84 -9.72 -10.41
CA PHE A 95 -4.67 -8.96 -10.82
C PHE A 95 -4.15 -8.07 -9.68
N LEU A 96 -5.04 -7.33 -8.99
CA LEU A 96 -4.65 -6.52 -7.83
C LEU A 96 -4.11 -7.35 -6.68
N TYR A 97 -4.72 -8.51 -6.43
CA TYR A 97 -4.22 -9.49 -5.48
C TYR A 97 -2.81 -9.97 -5.85
N ALA A 98 -2.58 -10.32 -7.13
CA ALA A 98 -1.28 -10.78 -7.61
C ALA A 98 -0.21 -9.70 -7.44
N ILE A 99 -0.52 -8.43 -7.68
CA ILE A 99 0.43 -7.33 -7.47
C ILE A 99 0.77 -7.14 -5.99
N LEU A 100 -0.22 -7.17 -5.10
CA LEU A 100 0.03 -7.11 -3.66
C LEU A 100 0.91 -8.28 -3.22
N PHE A 101 0.58 -9.50 -3.67
CA PHE A 101 1.35 -10.70 -3.38
C PHE A 101 2.78 -10.58 -3.89
N LEU A 102 2.98 -10.17 -5.14
CA LEU A 102 4.31 -9.97 -5.73
C LEU A 102 5.11 -8.89 -5.00
N ASN A 103 4.46 -7.81 -4.59
CA ASN A 103 5.10 -6.74 -3.82
C ASN A 103 5.64 -7.25 -2.47
N ILE A 104 4.88 -8.11 -1.78
CA ILE A 104 5.31 -8.74 -0.53
C ILE A 104 6.41 -9.77 -0.80
N ALA A 105 6.22 -10.63 -1.80
CA ALA A 105 7.15 -11.69 -2.16
C ALA A 105 8.52 -11.15 -2.61
N GLU A 106 8.55 -10.05 -3.36
CA GLU A 106 9.77 -9.37 -3.78
C GLU A 106 10.57 -8.87 -2.57
N ALA A 107 9.94 -8.11 -1.68
CA ALA A 107 10.60 -7.63 -0.46
C ALA A 107 11.02 -8.79 0.46
N THR A 108 10.22 -9.86 0.52
CA THR A 108 10.57 -11.09 1.26
C THR A 108 11.84 -11.74 0.71
N LYS A 109 11.97 -11.85 -0.62
CA LYS A 109 13.18 -12.37 -1.27
C LYS A 109 14.40 -11.52 -0.93
N THR A 110 14.26 -10.20 -0.97
CA THR A 110 15.34 -9.27 -0.60
C THR A 110 15.70 -9.38 0.89
N ASP A 111 14.73 -9.53 1.80
CA ASP A 111 15.02 -9.79 3.22
C ASP A 111 15.84 -11.08 3.40
N PHE A 112 15.54 -12.15 2.65
CA PHE A 112 16.35 -13.37 2.65
C PHE A 112 17.78 -13.12 2.17
N GLU A 113 17.96 -12.34 1.09
CA GLU A 113 19.27 -12.00 0.52
C GLU A 113 20.11 -11.13 1.48
N LEU A 114 19.46 -10.27 2.27
CA LEU A 114 20.09 -9.43 3.29
C LEU A 114 20.37 -10.15 4.62
N GLY A 115 19.99 -11.43 4.75
CA GLY A 115 20.15 -12.21 5.98
C GLY A 115 19.14 -11.89 7.08
N ASN A 116 18.09 -11.13 6.78
CA ASN A 116 17.02 -10.77 7.69
C ASN A 116 15.94 -11.88 7.77
N TYR A 117 16.36 -13.08 8.17
CA TYR A 117 15.53 -14.29 8.05
C TYR A 117 14.23 -14.24 8.84
N PHE A 118 14.23 -13.63 10.03
CA PHE A 118 13.01 -13.50 10.84
C PHE A 118 11.95 -12.66 10.13
N ASN A 119 12.35 -11.52 9.54
CA ASN A 119 11.42 -10.68 8.80
C ASN A 119 11.01 -11.32 7.46
N ALA A 120 11.90 -12.07 6.83
CA ALA A 120 11.59 -12.80 5.61
C ALA A 120 10.48 -13.85 5.83
N ILE A 121 10.54 -14.60 6.94
CA ILE A 121 9.48 -15.54 7.33
C ILE A 121 8.15 -14.80 7.56
N CYS A 122 8.18 -13.62 8.16
CA CYS A 122 6.97 -12.80 8.33
C CYS A 122 6.33 -12.44 6.98
N GLY A 123 7.14 -12.11 5.97
CA GLY A 123 6.67 -11.85 4.62
C GLY A 123 5.98 -13.05 3.97
N ILE A 124 6.52 -14.26 4.17
CA ILE A 124 5.87 -15.52 3.76
C ILE A 124 4.51 -15.67 4.47
N ILE A 125 4.45 -15.43 5.77
CA ILE A 125 3.20 -15.49 6.55
C ILE A 125 2.18 -14.49 6.02
N LEU A 126 2.58 -13.26 5.71
CA LEU A 126 1.70 -12.26 5.11
C LEU A 126 1.13 -12.74 3.78
N CYS A 127 1.97 -13.30 2.89
CA CYS A 127 1.57 -13.88 1.61
C CYS A 127 0.55 -15.02 1.77
N ILE A 128 0.72 -15.90 2.76
CA ILE A 128 -0.21 -17.01 3.04
C ILE A 128 -1.55 -16.49 3.55
N THR A 129 -1.52 -15.43 4.35
CA THR A 129 -2.69 -14.95 5.09
C THR A 129 -3.48 -13.87 4.36
N ILE A 130 -3.07 -13.46 3.15
CA ILE A 130 -3.84 -12.50 2.32
C ILE A 130 -5.23 -13.08 2.04
N PRO A 131 -6.32 -12.37 2.39
CA PRO A 131 -7.67 -12.79 2.03
C PRO A 131 -7.88 -12.85 0.52
N LEU A 132 -8.48 -13.94 0.03
CA LEU A 132 -8.68 -14.16 -1.40
C LEU A 132 -9.65 -13.16 -2.03
N PRO A 133 -9.39 -12.72 -3.28
CA PRO A 133 -10.13 -11.64 -3.92
C PRO A 133 -11.58 -11.99 -4.26
N ILE A 134 -11.91 -13.29 -4.44
CA ILE A 134 -13.25 -13.72 -4.86
C ILE A 134 -14.34 -13.33 -3.85
N LYS A 135 -13.99 -13.28 -2.55
CA LYS A 135 -14.95 -13.06 -1.47
C LYS A 135 -14.75 -11.73 -0.75
N HIS A 136 -13.50 -11.32 -0.57
CA HIS A 136 -13.16 -10.23 0.35
C HIS A 136 -12.83 -8.91 -0.36
N TRP A 137 -12.78 -8.90 -1.70
CA TRP A 137 -12.36 -7.74 -2.48
C TRP A 137 -13.47 -7.31 -3.42
N ARG A 138 -13.77 -6.02 -3.45
CA ARG A 138 -14.84 -5.45 -4.28
C ARG A 138 -14.61 -3.96 -4.53
N ILE A 139 -15.31 -3.41 -5.51
CA ILE A 139 -15.41 -1.95 -5.69
C ILE A 139 -16.73 -1.47 -5.06
N ALA A 140 -16.63 -0.44 -4.23
CA ALA A 140 -17.80 0.27 -3.72
C ALA A 140 -18.66 0.84 -4.85
N LYS A 141 -19.97 0.95 -4.66
CA LYS A 141 -20.79 1.80 -5.54
C LYS A 141 -20.56 3.27 -5.19
N TYR A 142 -20.69 4.16 -6.18
CA TYR A 142 -20.65 5.60 -5.94
C TYR A 142 -22.01 6.06 -5.41
N ASP A 143 -22.04 6.64 -4.21
CA ASP A 143 -23.24 7.27 -3.63
C ASP A 143 -23.08 8.80 -3.44
N GLY A 144 -21.87 9.33 -3.67
CA GLY A 144 -21.56 10.76 -3.57
C GLY A 144 -21.60 11.35 -2.16
N LYS A 145 -21.81 10.53 -1.12
CA LYS A 145 -21.90 10.95 0.28
C LYS A 145 -20.92 10.20 1.17
N LYS A 146 -20.96 8.87 1.14
CA LYS A 146 -20.15 7.98 1.97
C LYS A 146 -19.16 7.14 1.14
N ASN A 147 -19.49 6.87 -0.11
CA ASN A 147 -18.80 5.92 -0.98
C ASN A 147 -18.52 6.53 -2.34
N PHE A 148 -17.26 6.45 -2.78
CA PHE A 148 -16.76 7.11 -3.98
C PHE A 148 -16.08 6.14 -4.96
N ALA A 149 -16.69 4.97 -5.16
CA ALA A 149 -16.12 3.89 -5.96
C ALA A 149 -14.73 3.43 -5.48
N GLU A 150 -14.58 3.30 -4.16
CA GLU A 150 -13.36 2.85 -3.49
C GLU A 150 -13.06 1.38 -3.78
N LEU A 151 -11.77 1.03 -3.80
CA LEU A 151 -11.33 -0.37 -3.73
C LEU A 151 -11.41 -0.82 -2.27
N ILE A 152 -12.27 -1.80 -2.02
CA ILE A 152 -12.52 -2.37 -0.70
C ILE A 152 -11.83 -3.72 -0.64
N ALA A 153 -11.00 -3.92 0.36
CA ALA A 153 -10.45 -5.23 0.70
C ALA A 153 -10.69 -5.52 2.19
N ASP A 154 -11.40 -6.60 2.52
CA ASP A 154 -11.71 -6.99 3.89
C ASP A 154 -10.46 -7.59 4.60
N LEU A 155 -9.42 -6.78 4.72
CA LEU A 155 -8.19 -7.09 5.43
C LEU A 155 -8.41 -6.92 6.94
N PRO A 156 -8.15 -7.95 7.76
CA PRO A 156 -8.22 -7.80 9.22
C PRO A 156 -7.26 -6.71 9.69
N LEU A 157 -7.67 -5.89 10.66
CA LEU A 157 -6.83 -4.83 11.24
C LEU A 157 -5.44 -5.36 11.64
N LEU A 158 -5.40 -6.54 12.28
CA LEU A 158 -4.14 -7.15 12.70
C LEU A 158 -3.24 -7.47 11.51
N TRP A 159 -3.79 -7.87 10.36
CA TRP A 159 -3.00 -8.09 9.14
C TRP A 159 -2.40 -6.77 8.62
N CYS A 160 -3.16 -5.67 8.62
CA CYS A 160 -2.68 -4.35 8.20
C CYS A 160 -1.52 -3.87 9.09
N LEU A 161 -1.69 -3.97 10.42
CA LEU A 161 -0.66 -3.57 11.38
C LEU A 161 0.61 -4.42 11.24
N LEU A 162 0.46 -5.73 11.06
CA LEU A 162 1.55 -6.67 10.84
C LEU A 162 2.30 -6.37 9.53
N TYR A 163 1.56 -6.07 8.46
CA TYR A 163 2.15 -5.61 7.20
C TYR A 163 2.98 -4.34 7.41
N VAL A 164 2.47 -3.35 8.14
CA VAL A 164 3.17 -2.07 8.35
C VAL A 164 4.48 -2.28 9.10
N THR A 165 4.47 -3.02 10.21
CA THR A 165 5.70 -3.30 10.97
C THR A 165 6.69 -4.16 10.19
N TRP A 166 6.21 -5.14 9.42
CA TRP A 166 7.05 -5.96 8.55
C TRP A 166 7.71 -5.13 7.44
N ASN A 167 6.94 -4.26 6.77
CA ASN A 167 7.44 -3.43 5.68
C ASN A 167 8.40 -2.35 6.20
N ALA A 168 8.15 -1.81 7.40
CA ALA A 168 9.07 -0.90 8.06
C ALA A 168 10.41 -1.60 8.36
N ALA A 169 10.38 -2.79 8.96
CA ALA A 169 11.59 -3.56 9.25
C ALA A 169 12.37 -3.92 7.96
N PHE A 170 11.66 -4.26 6.87
CA PHE A 170 12.26 -4.49 5.56
C PHE A 170 13.02 -3.25 5.06
N VAL A 171 12.38 -2.07 5.02
CA VAL A 171 13.04 -0.85 4.52
C VAL A 171 14.18 -0.41 5.45
N TYR A 172 14.03 -0.62 6.76
CA TYR A 172 15.08 -0.34 7.73
C TYR A 172 16.36 -1.12 7.39
N ALA A 173 16.22 -2.40 6.99
CA ALA A 173 17.31 -3.28 6.57
C ALA A 173 17.83 -2.99 5.15
N GLU A 174 16.94 -2.82 4.17
CA GLU A 174 17.31 -2.64 2.75
C GLU A 174 17.96 -1.29 2.49
N ASN A 175 17.35 -0.21 2.99
CA ASN A 175 17.78 1.13 2.67
C ASN A 175 17.40 2.14 3.75
N THR A 176 18.17 2.14 4.84
CA THR A 176 17.93 3.01 5.99
C THR A 176 17.94 4.49 5.65
N SER A 177 18.58 4.91 4.55
CA SER A 177 18.58 6.33 4.12
C SER A 177 17.19 6.86 3.79
N PHE A 178 16.28 6.01 3.30
CA PHE A 178 14.88 6.36 2.97
C PHE A 178 13.87 5.90 4.01
N PHE A 179 14.33 5.40 5.15
CA PHE A 179 13.44 4.83 6.17
C PHE A 179 12.46 5.87 6.74
N ALA A 180 12.89 7.10 6.99
CA ALA A 180 12.00 8.17 7.47
C ALA A 180 10.83 8.47 6.51
N SER A 181 11.10 8.57 5.20
CA SER A 181 10.04 8.82 4.21
C SER A 181 9.15 7.59 3.99
N SER A 182 9.72 6.40 4.16
CA SER A 182 9.00 5.13 4.09
C SER A 182 8.04 4.94 5.27
N ILE A 183 8.41 5.37 6.46
CA ILE A 183 7.51 5.43 7.61
C ILE A 183 6.28 6.30 7.30
N CYS A 184 6.47 7.47 6.67
CA CYS A 184 5.34 8.35 6.32
C CYS A 184 4.32 7.64 5.42
N ILE A 185 4.77 6.92 4.39
CA ILE A 185 3.86 6.25 3.44
C ILE A 185 3.21 4.99 4.02
N LEU A 186 3.75 4.45 5.10
CA LEU A 186 3.21 3.30 5.83
C LEU A 186 2.21 3.72 6.92
N ILE A 187 2.49 4.81 7.63
CA ILE A 187 1.62 5.34 8.69
C ILE A 187 0.38 6.02 8.11
N ILE A 188 0.49 6.74 6.99
CA ILE A 188 -0.66 7.50 6.47
C ILE A 188 -1.86 6.61 6.11
N PRO A 189 -1.71 5.46 5.43
CA PRO A 189 -2.83 4.54 5.22
C PRO A 189 -3.50 4.10 6.53
N GLU A 190 -2.74 3.88 7.61
CA GLU A 190 -3.26 3.54 8.95
C GLU A 190 -4.06 4.71 9.55
N ILE A 191 -3.46 5.90 9.61
CA ILE A 191 -4.17 7.11 10.10
C ILE A 191 -5.45 7.32 9.31
N TRP A 192 -5.39 7.15 7.99
CA TRP A 192 -6.52 7.33 7.11
C TRP A 192 -7.66 6.34 7.39
N MET A 193 -7.37 5.05 7.53
CA MET A 193 -8.40 4.07 7.89
C MET A 193 -8.98 4.30 9.30
N PHE A 194 -8.18 4.74 10.27
CA PHE A 194 -8.66 5.05 11.62
C PHE A 194 -9.55 6.30 11.65
N THR A 195 -9.16 7.37 10.94
CA THR A 195 -9.98 8.59 10.83
C THR A 195 -11.34 8.33 10.20
N LYS A 196 -11.40 7.43 9.20
CA LYS A 196 -12.67 7.00 8.57
C LYS A 196 -13.37 5.87 9.31
N LYS A 197 -12.74 5.28 10.35
CA LYS A 197 -13.21 4.09 11.08
C LYS A 197 -13.52 2.90 10.13
N ARG A 198 -12.69 2.75 9.10
CA ARG A 198 -12.91 1.82 7.97
C ARG A 198 -11.60 1.15 7.58
N THR A 199 -11.33 -0.02 8.16
CA THR A 199 -10.11 -0.81 7.93
C THR A 199 -10.03 -1.34 6.49
N ASP A 200 -11.17 -1.48 5.83
CA ASP A 200 -11.30 -1.96 4.46
C ASP A 200 -10.74 -1.01 3.39
N LEU A 201 -10.52 0.26 3.77
CA LEU A 201 -9.90 1.28 2.93
C LEU A 201 -8.37 1.22 2.95
N TRP A 202 -7.78 0.43 3.85
CA TRP A 202 -6.33 0.41 4.05
C TRP A 202 -5.56 0.09 2.77
N LEU A 203 -5.99 -0.93 2.02
CA LEU A 203 -5.30 -1.35 0.79
C LEU A 203 -5.30 -0.23 -0.25
N MET A 204 -6.44 0.44 -0.42
CA MET A 204 -6.55 1.59 -1.30
C MET A 204 -5.57 2.67 -0.86
N GLY A 205 -5.61 3.06 0.42
CA GLY A 205 -4.67 4.04 0.99
C GLY A 205 -3.22 3.68 0.70
N ARG A 206 -2.83 2.42 0.91
CA ARG A 206 -1.48 1.93 0.70
C ARG A 206 -1.03 2.00 -0.75
N ILE A 207 -1.88 1.63 -1.71
CA ILE A 207 -1.54 1.69 -3.13
C ILE A 207 -1.34 3.15 -3.57
N TYR A 208 -2.21 4.07 -3.14
CA TYR A 208 -2.09 5.48 -3.51
C TYR A 208 -0.87 6.16 -2.87
N THR A 209 -0.57 5.92 -1.59
CA THR A 209 0.62 6.52 -0.95
C THR A 209 1.91 5.97 -1.55
N LEU A 210 1.97 4.66 -1.81
CA LEU A 210 3.11 4.04 -2.47
C LEU A 210 3.31 4.59 -3.89
N ALA A 211 2.24 4.70 -4.67
CA ALA A 211 2.30 5.21 -6.04
C ALA A 211 2.79 6.66 -6.08
N LEU A 212 2.25 7.53 -5.23
CA LEU A 212 2.70 8.92 -5.16
C LEU A 212 4.16 9.03 -4.70
N HIS A 213 4.57 8.23 -3.71
CA HIS A 213 5.95 8.22 -3.24
C HIS A 213 6.93 7.79 -4.32
N ILE A 214 6.62 6.71 -5.03
CA ILE A 214 7.45 6.19 -6.12
C ILE A 214 7.48 7.17 -7.28
N LEU A 215 6.37 7.82 -7.64
CA LEU A 215 6.32 8.84 -8.67
C LEU A 215 7.21 10.04 -8.33
N ILE A 216 7.15 10.54 -7.09
CA ILE A 216 8.02 11.63 -6.64
C ILE A 216 9.47 11.18 -6.77
N ARG A 217 9.82 10.02 -6.20
CA ARG A 217 11.19 9.49 -6.21
C ARG A 217 11.74 9.22 -7.61
N SER A 218 10.91 8.79 -8.55
CA SER A 218 11.32 8.58 -9.95
C SER A 218 11.45 9.88 -10.73
N SER A 219 10.78 10.95 -10.30
CA SER A 219 10.81 12.25 -10.98
C SER A 219 11.89 13.19 -10.42
N TYR A 220 12.08 13.18 -9.11
CA TYR A 220 13.07 13.99 -8.41
C TYR A 220 13.30 13.51 -6.96
N ASP A 221 14.55 13.39 -6.52
CA ASP A 221 14.87 12.96 -5.16
C ASP A 221 14.81 14.11 -4.14
N ILE A 222 13.61 14.33 -3.59
CA ILE A 222 13.41 15.26 -2.46
C ILE A 222 13.75 14.66 -1.09
N PHE A 223 13.87 13.34 -0.99
CA PHE A 223 13.90 12.65 0.31
C PHE A 223 15.33 12.56 0.85
N SER A 224 16.32 12.26 0.02
CA SER A 224 17.73 12.20 0.46
C SER A 224 18.24 13.52 1.05
N PRO A 225 17.87 14.71 0.56
CA PRO A 225 18.33 15.97 1.15
C PRO A 225 17.58 16.39 2.43
N LEU A 226 16.34 15.94 2.62
CA LEU A 226 15.46 16.44 3.70
C LEU A 226 15.21 15.43 4.82
N MET A 227 15.31 14.13 4.51
CA MET A 227 14.83 13.04 5.35
C MET A 227 15.81 11.86 5.40
N ASN A 228 17.11 12.11 5.28
CA ASN A 228 18.14 11.06 5.27
C ASN A 228 18.31 10.38 6.64
N SER A 229 17.68 9.23 6.83
CA SER A 229 17.73 8.48 8.09
C SER A 229 18.88 7.48 8.19
N SER A 230 19.97 7.62 7.41
CA SER A 230 21.10 6.67 7.44
C SER A 230 21.72 6.54 8.84
N ALA A 231 21.72 7.62 9.62
CA ALA A 231 22.22 7.65 10.99
C ALA A 231 21.38 6.83 11.98
N TRP A 232 20.19 6.37 11.59
CA TRP A 232 19.30 5.57 12.46
C TRP A 232 19.64 4.08 12.41
N TRP A 233 20.53 3.65 11.52
CA TRP A 233 20.86 2.25 11.34
C TRP A 233 21.49 1.64 12.59
N ASN A 234 20.91 0.53 13.05
CA ASN A 234 21.43 -0.28 14.13
C ASN A 234 21.10 -1.76 13.83
N PRO A 235 22.10 -2.65 13.75
CA PRO A 235 21.90 -4.05 13.41
C PRO A 235 21.13 -4.83 14.49
N ASP A 236 21.33 -4.51 15.76
CA ASP A 236 20.61 -5.15 16.87
C ASP A 236 19.12 -4.80 16.81
N VAL A 237 18.81 -3.52 16.56
CA VAL A 237 17.41 -3.07 16.36
C VAL A 237 16.77 -3.82 15.20
N CYS A 238 17.47 -3.97 14.08
CA CYS A 238 16.96 -4.70 12.92
C CYS A 238 16.63 -6.17 13.27
N ASN A 239 17.55 -6.85 13.96
CA ASN A 239 17.40 -8.26 14.33
C ASN A 239 16.27 -8.47 15.36
N TYR A 240 16.27 -7.72 16.46
CA TYR A 240 15.23 -7.83 17.49
C TYR A 240 13.86 -7.42 16.98
N TRP A 241 13.78 -6.45 16.07
CA TRP A 241 12.52 -6.10 15.41
C TRP A 241 12.02 -7.26 14.54
N GLY A 242 12.90 -7.86 13.73
CA GLY A 242 12.55 -9.06 12.96
C GLY A 242 12.04 -10.19 13.85
N LEU A 243 12.68 -10.45 14.98
CA LEU A 243 12.24 -11.46 15.95
C LEU A 243 10.88 -11.14 16.57
N ALA A 244 10.66 -9.88 16.99
CA ALA A 244 9.38 -9.43 17.52
C ALA A 244 8.26 -9.58 16.46
N ASN A 245 8.54 -9.19 15.22
CA ASN A 245 7.63 -9.42 14.10
C ASN A 245 7.31 -10.90 13.94
N LEU A 246 8.30 -11.79 14.03
CA LEU A 246 8.08 -13.24 13.87
C LEU A 246 7.14 -13.81 14.93
N VAL A 247 7.31 -13.41 16.20
CA VAL A 247 6.41 -13.83 17.28
C VAL A 247 4.97 -13.38 17.00
N LEU A 248 4.79 -12.11 16.61
CA LEU A 248 3.48 -11.55 16.32
C LEU A 248 2.82 -12.19 15.08
N HIS A 249 3.58 -12.39 14.01
CA HIS A 249 3.11 -13.04 12.78
C HIS A 249 2.80 -14.53 13.01
N GLY A 250 3.62 -15.23 13.78
CA GLY A 250 3.38 -16.63 14.16
C GLY A 250 2.08 -16.77 14.95
N GLY A 251 1.86 -15.90 15.96
CA GLY A 251 0.60 -15.86 16.69
C GLY A 251 -0.60 -15.56 15.80
N TYR A 252 -0.45 -14.63 14.84
CA TYR A 252 -1.49 -14.32 13.87
C TYR A 252 -1.76 -15.46 12.89
N LEU A 253 -0.74 -16.19 12.43
CA LEU A 253 -0.91 -17.35 11.56
C LEU A 253 -1.75 -18.43 12.23
N ILE A 254 -1.48 -18.72 13.51
CA ILE A 254 -2.28 -19.65 14.32
C ILE A 254 -3.72 -19.15 14.40
N TYR A 255 -3.93 -17.89 14.78
CA TYR A 255 -5.26 -17.28 14.84
C TYR A 255 -6.00 -17.37 13.49
N TRP A 256 -5.32 -17.05 12.39
CA TRP A 256 -5.88 -17.09 11.04
C TRP A 256 -6.32 -18.49 10.65
N PHE A 257 -5.45 -19.49 10.89
CA PHE A 257 -5.71 -20.88 10.53
C PHE A 257 -6.94 -21.46 11.25
N PHE A 258 -7.08 -21.17 12.55
CA PHE A 258 -8.16 -21.71 13.37
C PHE A 258 -9.46 -20.89 13.30
N LYS A 259 -9.40 -19.56 13.10
CA LYS A 259 -10.59 -18.69 13.22
C LYS A 259 -11.01 -17.97 11.94
N LEU A 260 -10.09 -17.62 11.04
CA LEU A 260 -10.41 -16.78 9.88
C LEU A 260 -10.51 -17.56 8.57
N ARG A 261 -9.66 -18.57 8.35
CA ARG A 261 -9.51 -19.27 7.06
C ARG A 261 -10.84 -19.75 6.45
N ASN A 262 -11.75 -20.26 7.29
CA ASN A 262 -13.01 -20.87 6.83
C ASN A 262 -14.24 -19.99 7.08
N LYS A 263 -14.08 -18.76 7.58
CA LYS A 263 -15.21 -17.88 7.88
C LYS A 263 -15.39 -16.85 6.78
N ASP A 264 -16.60 -16.76 6.26
CA ASP A 264 -17.02 -15.56 5.54
C ASP A 264 -17.20 -14.46 6.58
N TYR A 265 -16.32 -13.46 6.54
CA TYR A 265 -16.42 -12.27 7.39
C TYR A 265 -16.42 -11.03 6.51
N VAL A 266 -17.32 -10.11 6.86
CA VAL A 266 -17.30 -8.74 6.38
C VAL A 266 -16.96 -7.88 7.58
N ILE A 267 -16.08 -6.90 7.40
CA ILE A 267 -15.68 -6.02 8.48
C ILE A 267 -16.91 -5.22 8.92
N LYS A 268 -17.24 -5.28 10.22
CA LYS A 268 -18.52 -4.79 10.78
C LYS A 268 -18.83 -3.33 10.39
N HIS A 269 -17.83 -2.46 10.38
CA HIS A 269 -17.98 -1.06 9.97
C HIS A 269 -18.15 -0.88 8.46
N SER A 270 -17.56 -1.76 7.66
CA SER A 270 -17.76 -1.79 6.21
C SER A 270 -19.17 -2.27 5.87
N ALA A 271 -19.70 -3.29 6.54
CA ALA A 271 -21.10 -3.71 6.38
C ALA A 271 -22.09 -2.57 6.66
N MET A 272 -21.90 -1.85 7.78
CA MET A 272 -22.70 -0.67 8.14
C MET A 272 -22.55 0.51 7.16
N ALA A 273 -21.37 0.69 6.55
CA ALA A 273 -21.13 1.78 5.59
C ALA A 273 -21.74 1.52 4.20
N TYR A 274 -21.96 0.25 3.87
CA TYR A 274 -22.42 -0.20 2.56
C TYR A 274 -23.87 -0.72 2.52
N ASN A 275 -24.59 -0.67 3.65
CA ASN A 275 -25.95 -1.20 3.79
C ASN A 275 -26.08 -2.65 3.28
N TYR A 276 -25.14 -3.51 3.69
CA TYR A 276 -25.30 -4.97 3.58
C TYR A 276 -26.00 -5.51 4.82
#